data_AF-A0A940GCG6-F1
#
_entry.id   AF-A0A940GCG6-F1
#
_cell.length_a   1.000
_cell.length_b   1.000
_cell.length_c   1.000
_cell.angle_alpha   90.00
_cell.angle_beta   90.00
_cell.angle_gamma   90.00
#
_symmetry.space_group_name_H-M   'P 1'
#
loop_
_entity.id
_entity.type
_entity.pdbx_description
1 polymer ?
#
loop_
_entity_poly.entity_id
_entity_poly.type
_entity_poly.pdbx_seq_one_letter_code
_entity_poly.pdbx_strand_id
1 'polypeptide(L)' 'MNIELIPVGDNPPESLNVIIEVPTGGEPVKYEFDKESGALFVDRILHTPMR' A
#
# COMPACT_ATOMS: atom_id res chain seq x y z
N MET A 1 1.45 10.77 -5.78
CA MET A 1 1.12 9.86 -6.90
C MET A 1 -0.30 10.15 -7.38
N ASN A 2 -0.59 10.27 -8.67
CA ASN A 2 -1.98 10.43 -9.13
C ASN A 2 -2.64 9.05 -9.29
N ILE A 3 -3.35 8.61 -8.24
CA ILE A 3 -3.97 7.28 -8.17
C ILE A 3 -5.15 7.12 -9.14
N GLU A 4 -5.81 8.22 -9.52
CA GLU A 4 -6.96 8.18 -10.43
C GLU A 4 -6.57 7.74 -11.85
N LEU A 5 -5.28 7.82 -12.19
CA LEU A 5 -4.74 7.35 -13.47
C LEU A 5 -4.44 5.84 -13.47
N ILE A 6 -4.56 5.16 -12.32
CA ILE A 6 -4.31 3.72 -12.20
C ILE A 6 -5.66 3.00 -12.28
N PRO A 7 -5.92 2.20 -13.34
CA PRO A 7 -7.15 1.43 -13.42
C PRO A 7 -7.13 0.31 -12.37
N VAL A 8 -8.32 -0.16 -11.98
CA VAL A 8 -8.50 -1.26 -11.03
C VAL A 8 -7.74 -2.52 -11.46
N GLY A 9 -7.65 -2.78 -12.76
CA GLY A 9 -6.96 -3.91 -13.37
C GLY A 9 -7.41 -4.09 -14.81
N ASP A 10 -6.70 -4.92 -15.56
CA ASP A 10 -6.99 -5.14 -16.99
C ASP A 10 -8.19 -6.08 -17.21
N ASN A 11 -8.48 -6.98 -16.27
CA ASN A 11 -9.62 -7.88 -16.31
C ASN A 11 -10.12 -8.26 -14.90
N PRO A 12 -10.81 -7.37 -14.17
CA PRO A 12 -11.36 -7.67 -12.85
C PRO A 12 -12.55 -8.65 -12.91
N PRO A 13 -12.64 -9.64 -12.00
CA PRO A 13 -11.79 -9.85 -10.82
C PRO A 13 -10.52 -10.70 -11.05
N GLU A 14 -10.29 -11.25 -12.24
CA GLU A 14 -9.19 -12.19 -12.51
C GLU A 14 -7.80 -11.54 -12.53
N SER A 15 -7.71 -10.25 -12.85
CA SER A 15 -6.47 -9.46 -12.89
C SER A 15 -6.70 -8.06 -12.32
N LEU A 16 -5.89 -7.67 -11.33
CA LEU A 16 -6.02 -6.45 -10.55
C LEU A 16 -4.66 -5.78 -10.35
N ASN A 17 -4.66 -4.45 -10.35
CA ASN A 17 -3.54 -3.64 -9.90
C ASN A 17 -3.63 -3.43 -8.38
N VAL A 18 -2.51 -3.57 -7.69
CA VAL A 18 -2.43 -3.38 -6.23
C VAL A 18 -1.30 -2.42 -5.90
N ILE A 19 -1.59 -1.44 -5.05
CA ILE A 19 -0.59 -0.55 -4.49
C ILE A 19 -0.06 -1.19 -3.21
N ILE A 20 1.24 -1.46 -3.18
CA ILE A 20 1.88 -2.10 -2.04
C ILE A 20 2.23 -1.05 -0.99
N GLU A 21 1.63 -1.17 0.19
CA GLU A 21 1.93 -0.31 1.35
C GLU A 21 3.02 -0.91 2.23
N VAL A 22 3.04 -2.24 2.40
CA VAL A 22 4.03 -2.95 3.21
C VAL A 22 4.63 -4.09 2.38
N PRO A 23 5.93 -4.05 2.06
CA PRO A 23 6.57 -5.13 1.32
C PRO A 23 6.79 -6.36 2.22
N THR A 24 6.81 -7.55 1.61
CA THR A 24 7.12 -8.80 2.30
C THR A 24 8.52 -8.74 2.94
N GLY A 25 8.62 -9.04 4.23
CA GLY A 25 9.89 -9.03 4.96
C GLY A 25 10.44 -7.63 5.25
N GLY A 26 9.61 -6.59 5.14
CA GLY A 26 9.96 -5.22 5.47
C GLY A 26 10.23 -4.99 6.96
N GLU A 27 10.62 -3.76 7.29
CA GLU A 27 10.71 -3.33 8.69
C GLU A 27 9.32 -3.36 9.36
N PRO A 28 9.24 -3.50 10.70
CA PRO A 28 7.99 -3.58 11.45
C PRO A 28 7.28 -2.21 11.50
N VAL A 29 6.88 -1.70 10.35
CA VAL A 29 6.24 -0.40 10.14
C VAL A 29 5.04 -0.62 9.25
N LYS A 30 3.85 -0.27 9.76
CA LYS A 30 2.67 -0.18 8.93
C LYS A 30 2.67 1.19 8.27
N TYR A 31 2.82 1.19 6.95
CA TYR A 31 2.55 2.35 6.13
C TYR A 31 1.10 2.32 5.67
N GLU A 32 0.56 3.50 5.36
CA GLU A 32 -0.78 3.66 4.81
C GLU A 32 -0.78 4.79 3.79
N PHE A 33 -1.46 4.58 2.67
CA PHE A 33 -1.56 5.55 1.60
C PHE A 33 -2.63 6.59 1.91
N ASP A 34 -2.21 7.86 1.98
CA ASP A 34 -3.15 8.98 2.08
C ASP A 34 -3.62 9.40 0.68
N LYS A 35 -4.93 9.38 0.46
CA LYS A 35 -5.54 9.64 -0.85
C LYS A 35 -5.45 11.10 -1.27
N GLU A 36 -5.53 12.02 -0.31
CA GLU A 36 -5.54 13.46 -0.62
C GLU A 36 -4.16 13.95 -1.05
N SER A 37 -3.11 13.56 -0.32
CA SER A 37 -1.73 13.94 -0.65
C SER A 37 -1.08 13.03 -1.70
N GLY A 38 -1.55 11.79 -1.84
CA GLY A 38 -0.96 10.77 -2.68
C GLY A 38 0.41 10.29 -2.18
N ALA A 39 0.66 10.38 -0.87
CA ALA A 39 1.89 9.95 -0.20
C ALA A 39 1.63 8.81 0.79
N LEU A 40 2.68 8.07 1.15
CA LEU A 40 2.65 7.05 2.20
C LEU A 40 2.99 7.67 3.55
N PHE A 41 2.17 7.39 4.56
CA PHE A 41 2.40 7.80 5.94
C PHE A 41 2.73 6.62 6.81
N VAL A 42 3.50 6.88 7.88
CA VAL A 42 3.66 5.90 8.96
C VAL A 42 2.39 5.94 9.79
N ASP A 43 1.58 4.88 9.70
CA ASP A 43 0.45 4.69 10.61
C ASP A 43 0.97 4.33 12.01
N ARG A 44 1.83 3.31 12.09
CA ARG A 44 2.44 2.89 13.35
C ARG A 44 3.68 2.02 13.18
N ILE A 45 4.49 1.99 14.24
CA ILE A 45 5.54 0.98 14.44
C ILE A 45 4.91 -0.25 15.10
N LEU A 46 5.18 -1.43 14.55
CA LEU A 46 4.71 -2.70 15.12
C LEU A 46 5.60 -3.11 16.28
N HIS A 47 4.98 -3.56 17.36
CA HIS A 47 5.69 -3.95 18.59
C HIS A 47 5.92 -5.46 18.71
N THR A 48 5.23 -6.26 17.91
CA THR A 48 5.47 -7.70 17.83
C THR A 48 6.69 -7.98 16.94
N PRO A 49 7.53 -8.97 17.27
CA PRO A 49 8.73 -9.29 16.50
C PRO A 49 8.37 -10.13 15.25
N MET A 50 7.52 -9.59 14.38
CA MET A 50 7.10 -10.21 13.12
C MET A 50 7.67 -9.42 11.94
N ARG A 51 7.98 -10.14 10.87
CA ARG A 51 8.45 -9.61 9.58
C ARG A 51 7.65 -10.25 8.44
#